data_AF-A0A8B6E6B8-F1
#
_entry.id   AF-A0A8B6E6B8-F1
#
_cell.length_a   1.000
_cell.length_b   1.000
_cell.length_c   1.000
_cell.angle_alpha   90.00
_cell.angle_beta   90.00
_cell.angle_gamma   90.00
#
_symmetry.space_group_name_H-M   'P 1'
#
loop_
_entity.id
_entity.type
_entity.pdbx_description
1 polymer ?
#
loop_
_entity_poly.entity_id
_entity_poly.type
_entity_poly.pdbx_seq_one_letter_code
_entity_poly.pdbx_strand_id
1 'polypeptide(L)'
;MPNLSNLNLGKNLLPSIPEQLTDHTKIKVLDMRNNLLTTVSSVVRNWADKMQERHGMSLFLDGNAFMCNCDNLDLIRWINATKVNLDSHSYKCQLSNGTVTDTLTAYNSFSHLFADCKSTMWLTFASTLVSTCITIFLMLVLYSKRWKIAFSIYGVFQRFIEKKVRKRYKYDVYMSYAGDIIIWIKDVLIPRLEAEWGLTMCIRDRDFLVGESLLDTEAECIEQSRYIIFLITPEFKSSNDCVFELDKAKYEKVTKNLDKIIVITKDITITDIPLEFSLICNYAYFVQWPNDKRDLDTTWRRLRMLVTDGSVANRQVTL
;
A
#
# COMPACT_ATOMS: atom_id res chain seq x y z
N MET A 1 -30.21 -59.21 -28.76
CA MET A 1 -31.28 -60.11 -28.27
C MET A 1 -32.64 -59.41 -28.41
N PRO A 2 -33.41 -59.63 -29.48
CA PRO A 2 -34.55 -58.76 -29.83
C PRO A 2 -35.89 -59.03 -29.08
N ASN A 3 -35.97 -60.03 -28.19
CA ASN A 3 -37.22 -60.43 -27.50
C ASN A 3 -37.09 -60.53 -25.97
N LEU A 4 -36.10 -59.89 -25.36
CA LEU A 4 -35.94 -59.90 -23.91
C LEU A 4 -37.04 -59.05 -23.25
N SER A 5 -37.98 -59.71 -22.57
CA SER A 5 -39.09 -59.07 -21.84
C SER A 5 -38.87 -59.06 -20.34
N ASN A 6 -38.23 -60.10 -19.80
CA ASN A 6 -37.95 -60.24 -18.37
C ASN A 6 -36.43 -60.38 -18.20
N LEU A 7 -35.84 -59.52 -17.39
CA LEU A 7 -34.43 -59.55 -17.07
C LEU A 7 -34.24 -59.59 -15.55
N ASN A 8 -33.60 -60.64 -15.05
CA ASN A 8 -33.27 -60.78 -13.65
C ASN A 8 -31.77 -60.62 -13.44
N LEU A 9 -31.40 -59.56 -12.74
CA LEU A 9 -30.04 -59.23 -12.31
C LEU A 9 -29.95 -59.13 -10.77
N GLY A 10 -30.92 -59.70 -10.05
CA GLY A 10 -30.92 -59.71 -8.59
C GLY A 10 -29.82 -60.59 -8.00
N LYS A 11 -29.43 -60.31 -6.75
CA LYS A 11 -28.40 -61.03 -5.98
C LYS A 11 -27.03 -61.00 -6.66
N ASN A 12 -26.70 -59.88 -7.29
CA ASN A 12 -25.37 -59.61 -7.82
C ASN A 12 -24.71 -58.51 -6.99
N LEU A 13 -23.52 -58.07 -7.40
CA LEU A 13 -22.77 -56.98 -6.75
C LEU A 13 -22.78 -55.71 -7.60
N LEU A 14 -23.87 -55.46 -8.33
CA LEU A 14 -23.94 -54.33 -9.26
C LEU A 14 -24.04 -53.01 -8.48
N PRO A 15 -23.12 -52.05 -8.71
CA PRO A 15 -23.16 -50.74 -8.06
C PRO A 15 -24.16 -49.79 -8.72
N SER A 16 -24.54 -50.04 -9.98
CA SER A 16 -25.47 -49.24 -10.76
C SER A 16 -26.23 -50.10 -11.77
N ILE A 17 -27.38 -49.60 -12.23
CA ILE A 17 -28.09 -50.16 -13.39
C ILE A 17 -27.36 -49.66 -14.65
N PRO A 18 -26.84 -50.54 -15.51
CA PRO A 18 -26.14 -50.11 -16.72
C PRO A 18 -27.06 -49.31 -17.66
N GLU A 19 -26.63 -48.13 -18.08
CA GLU A 19 -27.46 -47.26 -18.92
C GLU A 19 -27.73 -47.84 -20.31
N GLN A 20 -26.88 -48.74 -20.80
CA GLN A 20 -27.09 -49.48 -22.05
C GLN A 20 -28.38 -50.33 -22.02
N LEU A 21 -28.89 -50.63 -20.82
CA LEU A 21 -30.17 -51.33 -20.70
C LEU A 21 -31.34 -50.47 -21.18
N THR A 22 -31.19 -49.14 -21.18
CA THR A 22 -32.24 -48.21 -21.62
C THR A 22 -32.51 -48.26 -23.13
N ASP A 23 -31.59 -48.84 -23.92
CA ASP A 23 -31.79 -49.11 -25.35
C ASP A 23 -32.82 -50.23 -25.59
N HIS A 24 -33.10 -51.05 -24.58
CA HIS A 24 -34.05 -52.16 -24.66
C HIS A 24 -35.48 -51.73 -24.31
N THR A 25 -36.25 -51.38 -25.34
CA THR A 25 -37.62 -50.85 -25.20
C THR A 25 -38.73 -51.91 -25.06
N LYS A 26 -38.38 -53.18 -24.84
CA LYS A 26 -39.34 -54.29 -24.70
C LYS A 26 -39.34 -54.93 -23.31
N ILE A 27 -38.46 -54.48 -22.40
CA ILE A 27 -38.34 -55.03 -21.05
C ILE A 27 -39.56 -54.61 -20.23
N LYS A 28 -40.31 -55.59 -19.72
CA LYS A 28 -41.47 -55.43 -18.84
C LYS A 28 -41.11 -55.65 -17.38
N VAL A 29 -40.15 -56.52 -17.08
CA VAL A 29 -39.73 -56.81 -15.70
C VAL A 29 -38.22 -56.72 -15.61
N LEU A 30 -37.74 -55.85 -14.73
CA LEU A 30 -36.33 -55.72 -14.37
C LEU A 30 -36.18 -55.97 -12.87
N ASP A 31 -35.51 -57.07 -12.52
CA ASP A 31 -35.21 -57.41 -11.12
C ASP A 31 -33.76 -57.03 -10.79
N MET A 32 -33.59 -56.07 -9.89
CA MET A 32 -32.30 -55.59 -9.40
C MET A 32 -32.16 -55.80 -7.88
N ARG A 33 -32.98 -56.66 -7.28
CA ARG A 33 -32.99 -56.85 -5.81
C ARG A 33 -31.66 -57.37 -5.30
N ASN A 34 -31.29 -57.00 -4.07
CA ASN A 34 -30.06 -57.46 -3.41
C ASN A 34 -28.81 -57.20 -4.26
N ASN A 35 -28.59 -55.94 -4.62
CA ASN A 35 -27.38 -55.44 -5.28
C ASN A 35 -26.71 -54.37 -4.39
N LEU A 36 -25.76 -53.62 -4.94
CA LEU A 36 -25.05 -52.53 -4.25
C LEU A 36 -25.50 -51.15 -4.76
N LEU A 37 -26.76 -51.03 -5.19
CA LEU A 37 -27.26 -49.76 -5.72
C LEU A 37 -27.36 -48.71 -4.61
N THR A 38 -26.71 -47.58 -4.82
CA THR A 38 -26.83 -46.39 -3.96
C THR A 38 -27.74 -45.33 -4.56
N THR A 39 -28.00 -45.41 -5.87
CA THR A 39 -28.90 -44.53 -6.61
C THR A 39 -29.46 -45.24 -7.86
N VAL A 40 -30.47 -44.64 -8.48
CA VAL A 40 -30.94 -44.99 -9.83
C VAL A 40 -30.81 -43.73 -10.68
N SER A 41 -30.01 -43.76 -11.75
CA SER A 41 -29.74 -42.56 -12.55
C SER A 41 -31.00 -41.98 -13.18
N SER A 42 -31.01 -40.67 -13.43
CA SER A 42 -32.14 -40.00 -14.09
C SER A 42 -32.48 -40.61 -15.45
N VAL A 43 -31.46 -41.08 -16.18
CA VAL A 43 -31.61 -41.77 -17.47
C VAL A 43 -32.45 -43.04 -17.30
N VAL A 44 -32.11 -43.88 -16.31
CA VAL A 44 -32.84 -45.13 -16.04
C VAL A 44 -34.25 -44.86 -15.50
N ARG A 45 -34.44 -43.86 -14.62
CA ARG A 45 -35.76 -43.48 -14.11
C ARG A 45 -36.69 -43.02 -15.24
N ASN A 46 -36.21 -42.13 -16.10
CA ASN A 46 -36.98 -41.63 -17.25
C ASN A 46 -37.31 -42.75 -18.24
N TRP A 47 -36.36 -43.66 -18.48
CA TRP A 47 -36.60 -44.84 -19.30
C TRP A 47 -37.69 -45.73 -18.68
N ALA A 48 -37.63 -45.99 -17.38
CA ALA A 48 -38.60 -46.82 -16.68
C ALA A 48 -40.01 -46.24 -16.73
N ASP A 49 -40.16 -44.93 -16.51
CA ASP A 49 -41.45 -44.23 -16.65
C ASP A 49 -41.99 -44.34 -18.08
N LYS A 50 -41.13 -44.16 -19.09
CA LYS A 50 -41.51 -44.31 -20.50
C LYS A 50 -41.96 -45.73 -20.85
N MET A 51 -41.34 -46.75 -20.26
CA MET A 51 -41.75 -48.15 -20.45
C MET A 51 -43.07 -48.46 -19.72
N GLN A 52 -43.26 -47.87 -18.54
CA GLN A 52 -44.52 -47.96 -17.79
C GLN A 52 -45.70 -47.42 -18.61
N GLU A 53 -45.54 -46.27 -19.26
CA GLU A 53 -46.59 -45.69 -20.12
C GLU A 53 -46.89 -46.53 -21.36
N ARG A 54 -45.89 -47.22 -21.92
CA ARG A 54 -46.04 -47.97 -23.17
C ARG A 54 -46.71 -49.33 -23.00
N HIS A 55 -46.24 -50.12 -22.04
CA HIS A 55 -46.66 -51.52 -21.92
C HIS A 55 -46.69 -52.04 -20.48
N GLY A 56 -46.57 -51.14 -19.49
CA GLY A 56 -46.35 -51.49 -18.10
C GLY A 56 -44.93 -52.00 -17.85
N MET A 57 -44.35 -51.57 -16.75
CA MET A 57 -43.02 -51.97 -16.30
C MET A 57 -43.04 -52.23 -14.80
N SER A 58 -42.45 -53.37 -14.41
CA SER A 58 -42.12 -53.67 -13.02
C SER A 58 -40.63 -53.56 -12.79
N LEU A 59 -40.24 -52.81 -11.77
CA LEU A 59 -38.85 -52.61 -11.37
C LEU A 59 -38.69 -53.00 -9.91
N PHE A 60 -37.89 -54.02 -9.64
CA PHE A 60 -37.69 -54.52 -8.28
C PHE A 60 -36.32 -54.10 -7.75
N LEU A 61 -36.31 -53.40 -6.62
CA LEU A 61 -35.14 -52.70 -6.07
C LEU A 61 -34.84 -53.04 -4.61
N ASP A 62 -35.63 -53.89 -3.96
CA ASP A 62 -35.45 -54.23 -2.54
C ASP A 62 -34.08 -54.85 -2.24
N GLY A 63 -33.58 -54.68 -1.01
CA GLY A 63 -32.27 -55.16 -0.59
C GLY A 63 -31.08 -54.38 -1.14
N ASN A 64 -31.30 -53.15 -1.63
CA ASN A 64 -30.23 -52.20 -1.99
C ASN A 64 -30.05 -51.11 -0.91
N ALA A 65 -28.86 -50.50 -0.86
CA ALA A 65 -28.49 -49.51 0.15
C ALA A 65 -28.49 -48.09 -0.45
N PHE A 66 -29.68 -47.52 -0.67
CA PHE A 66 -29.80 -46.20 -1.28
C PHE A 66 -29.21 -45.09 -0.39
N MET A 67 -28.75 -44.00 -1.00
CA MET A 67 -28.25 -42.84 -0.25
C MET A 67 -29.32 -41.74 -0.22
N CYS A 68 -29.71 -41.31 0.98
CA CYS A 68 -30.64 -40.21 1.24
C CYS A 68 -29.86 -38.92 1.54
N ASN A 69 -29.22 -38.37 0.50
CA ASN A 69 -28.42 -37.16 0.55
C ASN A 69 -28.87 -36.13 -0.51
N CYS A 70 -28.19 -34.98 -0.58
CA CYS A 70 -28.51 -33.91 -1.52
C CYS A 70 -28.37 -34.31 -3.00
N ASP A 71 -27.56 -35.33 -3.31
CA ASP A 71 -27.34 -35.78 -4.69
C ASP A 71 -28.50 -36.66 -5.20
N ASN A 72 -29.23 -37.31 -4.30
CA ASN A 72 -30.28 -38.29 -4.64
C ASN A 72 -31.70 -37.82 -4.34
N LEU A 73 -31.92 -36.52 -4.14
CA LEU A 73 -33.25 -35.95 -3.88
C LEU A 73 -34.29 -36.35 -4.92
N ASP A 74 -33.88 -36.36 -6.18
CA ASP A 74 -34.75 -36.71 -7.30
C ASP A 74 -35.15 -38.18 -7.30
N LEU A 75 -34.29 -39.07 -6.78
CA LEU A 75 -34.63 -40.49 -6.61
C LEU A 75 -35.74 -40.65 -5.58
N ILE A 76 -35.60 -39.99 -4.42
CA ILE A 76 -36.56 -40.07 -3.32
C ILE A 76 -37.93 -39.56 -3.77
N ARG A 77 -37.95 -38.44 -4.49
CA ARG A 77 -39.20 -37.91 -5.09
C ARG A 77 -39.78 -38.85 -6.13
N TRP A 78 -38.94 -39.43 -6.98
CA TRP A 78 -39.38 -40.34 -8.04
C TRP A 78 -40.00 -41.61 -7.47
N ILE A 79 -39.38 -42.26 -6.48
CA ILE A 79 -39.92 -43.46 -5.82
C ILE A 79 -41.33 -43.22 -5.29
N ASN A 80 -41.60 -42.04 -4.72
CA ASN A 80 -42.90 -41.71 -4.16
C ASN A 80 -43.96 -41.28 -5.21
N ALA A 81 -43.54 -40.81 -6.39
CA ALA A 81 -44.43 -40.23 -7.40
C ALA A 81 -44.60 -41.09 -8.67
N THR A 82 -43.68 -42.02 -8.93
CA THR A 82 -43.69 -42.84 -10.15
C THR A 82 -44.89 -43.77 -10.19
N LYS A 83 -45.33 -44.08 -11.41
CA LYS A 83 -46.35 -45.10 -11.68
C LYS A 83 -45.74 -46.46 -12.03
N VAL A 84 -44.42 -46.56 -12.11
CA VAL A 84 -43.71 -47.83 -12.34
C VAL A 84 -44.07 -48.79 -11.22
N ASN A 85 -44.33 -50.05 -11.54
CA ASN A 85 -44.70 -51.03 -10.52
C ASN A 85 -43.46 -51.46 -9.72
N LEU A 86 -43.31 -50.87 -8.53
CA LEU A 86 -42.20 -51.14 -7.62
C LEU A 86 -42.53 -52.29 -6.65
N ASP A 87 -41.52 -53.05 -6.22
CA ASP A 87 -41.67 -54.09 -5.18
C ASP A 87 -41.94 -53.51 -3.78
N SER A 88 -41.48 -52.29 -3.51
CA SER A 88 -41.75 -51.55 -2.28
C SER A 88 -41.83 -50.05 -2.59
N HIS A 89 -42.53 -49.30 -1.75
CA HIS A 89 -42.51 -47.83 -1.77
C HIS A 89 -41.71 -47.24 -0.59
N SER A 90 -41.10 -48.11 0.21
CA SER A 90 -40.31 -47.79 1.39
C SER A 90 -39.04 -48.61 1.37
N TYR A 91 -38.00 -48.10 0.72
CA TYR A 91 -36.69 -48.75 0.64
C TYR A 91 -35.76 -48.19 1.72
N LYS A 92 -34.86 -49.03 2.24
CA LYS A 92 -33.83 -48.56 3.16
C LYS A 92 -32.87 -47.60 2.46
N CYS A 93 -32.59 -46.49 3.13
CA CYS A 93 -31.59 -45.54 2.69
C CYS A 93 -30.76 -44.98 3.85
N GLN A 94 -29.53 -44.57 3.56
CA GLN A 94 -28.60 -44.01 4.54
C GLN A 94 -28.47 -42.50 4.34
N LEU A 95 -28.60 -41.73 5.43
CA LEU A 95 -28.36 -40.29 5.45
C LEU A 95 -26.86 -39.98 5.42
N SER A 96 -26.50 -38.75 5.05
CA SER A 96 -25.10 -38.26 5.07
C SER A 96 -24.42 -38.38 6.44
N ASN A 97 -25.19 -38.47 7.53
CA ASN A 97 -24.67 -38.65 8.89
C ASN A 97 -24.50 -40.14 9.29
N GLY A 98 -24.75 -41.08 8.39
CA GLY A 98 -24.63 -42.52 8.65
C GLY A 98 -25.89 -43.20 9.20
N THR A 99 -26.94 -42.45 9.53
CA THR A 99 -28.20 -43.02 10.05
C THR A 99 -28.97 -43.70 8.91
N VAL A 100 -29.46 -44.92 9.16
CA VAL A 100 -30.32 -45.65 8.21
C VAL A 100 -31.79 -45.34 8.51
N THR A 101 -32.53 -44.95 7.47
CA THR A 101 -33.98 -44.68 7.49
C THR A 101 -34.61 -45.31 6.24
N ASP A 102 -35.89 -45.03 5.99
CA ASP A 102 -36.57 -45.42 4.77
C ASP A 102 -36.86 -44.23 3.84
N THR A 103 -36.93 -44.47 2.54
CA THR A 103 -37.21 -43.45 1.52
C THR A 103 -38.53 -42.72 1.75
N LEU A 104 -39.55 -43.41 2.27
CA LEU A 104 -40.84 -42.81 2.61
C LEU A 104 -40.73 -41.83 3.79
N THR A 105 -39.98 -42.20 4.82
CA THR A 105 -39.70 -41.34 5.98
C THR A 105 -38.85 -40.13 5.57
N ALA A 106 -37.86 -40.34 4.70
CA ALA A 106 -37.04 -39.27 4.14
C ALA A 106 -37.86 -38.30 3.26
N TYR A 107 -38.83 -38.81 2.50
CA TYR A 107 -39.76 -38.00 1.71
C TYR A 107 -40.73 -37.18 2.60
N ASN A 108 -41.30 -37.79 3.63
CA ASN A 108 -42.20 -37.09 4.55
C ASN A 108 -41.47 -35.98 5.34
N SER A 109 -40.18 -36.16 5.61
CA SER A 109 -39.32 -35.18 6.30
C SER A 109 -38.46 -34.35 5.34
N PHE A 110 -38.85 -34.25 4.07
CA PHE A 110 -38.01 -33.68 2.99
C PHE A 110 -37.58 -32.23 3.27
N SER A 111 -38.49 -31.41 3.81
CA SER A 111 -38.22 -30.00 4.11
C SER A 111 -37.15 -29.83 5.20
N HIS A 112 -37.09 -30.72 6.18
CA HIS A 112 -36.13 -30.65 7.28
C HIS A 112 -34.79 -31.29 6.90
N LEU A 113 -34.81 -32.45 6.23
CA LEU A 113 -33.60 -33.19 5.88
C LEU A 113 -32.79 -32.55 4.75
N PHE A 114 -33.43 -31.77 3.87
CA PHE A 114 -32.81 -31.26 2.65
C PHE A 114 -32.90 -29.74 2.48
N ALA A 115 -33.26 -28.99 3.54
CA ALA A 115 -33.27 -27.52 3.54
C ALA A 115 -31.92 -26.93 3.10
N ASP A 116 -30.83 -27.53 3.56
CA ASP A 116 -29.48 -26.98 3.38
C ASP A 116 -28.84 -27.31 2.03
N CYS A 117 -29.46 -28.19 1.22
CA CYS A 117 -28.89 -28.65 -0.06
C CYS A 117 -28.73 -27.54 -1.11
N LYS A 118 -29.37 -26.37 -0.93
CA LYS A 118 -29.20 -25.18 -1.80
C LYS A 118 -28.57 -23.97 -1.10
N SER A 119 -28.43 -23.99 0.22
CA SER A 119 -28.03 -22.83 1.02
C SER A 119 -26.56 -22.44 0.80
N THR A 120 -25.68 -23.43 0.67
CA THR A 120 -24.23 -23.23 0.48
C THR A 120 -23.85 -22.57 -0.85
N MET A 121 -24.62 -22.80 -1.92
CA MET A 121 -24.35 -22.16 -3.22
C MET A 121 -24.63 -20.66 -3.16
N TRP A 122 -25.77 -20.25 -2.60
CA TRP A 122 -26.12 -18.83 -2.52
C TRP A 122 -25.20 -18.03 -1.60
N LEU A 123 -24.80 -18.64 -0.48
CA LEU A 123 -23.86 -18.03 0.46
C LEU A 123 -22.47 -17.82 -0.18
N THR A 124 -21.99 -18.80 -0.96
CA THR A 124 -20.70 -18.66 -1.65
C THR A 124 -20.75 -17.59 -2.74
N PHE A 125 -21.81 -17.52 -3.56
CA PHE A 125 -21.99 -16.45 -4.54
C PHE A 125 -22.10 -15.05 -3.90
N ALA A 126 -22.86 -14.90 -2.83
CA ALA A 126 -22.98 -13.62 -2.13
C ALA A 126 -21.65 -13.17 -1.54
N SER A 127 -20.91 -14.06 -0.90
CA SER A 127 -19.61 -13.73 -0.27
C SER A 127 -18.56 -13.30 -1.30
N THR A 128 -18.49 -13.99 -2.45
CA THR A 128 -17.54 -13.69 -3.53
C THR A 128 -17.87 -12.37 -4.22
N LEU A 129 -19.16 -12.07 -4.43
CA LEU A 129 -19.60 -10.80 -4.99
C LEU A 129 -19.24 -9.62 -4.07
N VAL A 130 -19.50 -9.72 -2.77
CA VAL A 130 -19.15 -8.65 -1.82
C VAL A 130 -17.65 -8.43 -1.78
N SER A 131 -16.85 -9.50 -1.75
CA SER A 131 -15.39 -9.40 -1.73
C SER A 131 -14.85 -8.71 -2.99
N THR A 132 -15.39 -9.00 -4.17
CA THR A 132 -14.95 -8.37 -5.42
C THR A 132 -15.36 -6.90 -5.50
N CYS A 133 -16.52 -6.51 -4.98
CA CYS A 133 -16.90 -5.10 -4.89
C CYS A 133 -15.96 -4.30 -3.98
N ILE A 134 -15.56 -4.86 -2.83
CA ILE A 134 -14.65 -4.19 -1.89
C ILE A 134 -13.27 -3.98 -2.52
N THR A 135 -12.72 -4.98 -3.21
CA THR A 135 -11.40 -4.85 -3.84
C THR A 135 -11.40 -3.80 -4.96
N ILE A 136 -12.44 -3.75 -5.78
CA ILE A 136 -12.59 -2.73 -6.83
C ILE A 136 -12.66 -1.33 -6.21
N PHE A 137 -13.45 -1.14 -5.14
CA PHE A 137 -13.57 0.14 -4.47
C PHE A 137 -12.22 0.62 -3.90
N LEU A 138 -11.47 -0.25 -3.22
CA LEU A 138 -10.14 0.08 -2.70
C LEU A 138 -9.17 0.49 -3.83
N MET A 139 -9.18 -0.22 -4.95
CA MET A 139 -8.33 0.10 -6.10
C MET A 139 -8.68 1.48 -6.70
N LEU A 140 -9.96 1.82 -6.81
CA LEU A 140 -10.40 3.13 -7.28
C LEU A 140 -9.96 4.26 -6.34
N VAL A 141 -10.06 4.04 -5.02
CA VAL A 141 -9.59 5.00 -4.02
C VAL A 141 -8.07 5.21 -4.15
N LEU A 142 -7.28 4.14 -4.20
CA LEU A 142 -5.83 4.20 -4.36
C LEU A 142 -5.43 4.92 -5.66
N TYR A 143 -6.10 4.61 -6.77
CA TYR A 143 -5.85 5.27 -8.05
C TYR A 143 -6.19 6.77 -8.01
N SER A 144 -7.34 7.13 -7.44
CA SER A 144 -7.77 8.54 -7.32
C SER A 144 -6.82 9.37 -6.44
N LYS A 145 -6.17 8.75 -5.46
CA LYS A 145 -5.23 9.40 -4.54
C LYS A 145 -3.77 9.17 -4.90
N ARG A 146 -3.45 8.54 -6.04
CA ARG A 146 -2.10 8.11 -6.41
C ARG A 146 -1.05 9.23 -6.30
N TRP A 147 -1.40 10.44 -6.72
CA TRP A 147 -0.50 11.60 -6.65
C TRP A 147 -0.29 12.11 -5.22
N LYS A 148 -1.32 12.10 -4.37
CA LYS A 148 -1.19 12.48 -2.97
C LYS A 148 -0.35 11.47 -2.19
N ILE A 149 -0.56 10.18 -2.46
CA ILE A 149 0.23 9.09 -1.87
C ILE A 149 1.69 9.19 -2.33
N ALA A 150 1.94 9.34 -3.63
CA ALA A 150 3.28 9.50 -4.18
C ALA A 150 4.01 10.71 -3.59
N PHE A 151 3.33 11.86 -3.51
CA PHE A 151 3.91 13.08 -2.92
C PHE A 151 4.21 12.90 -1.44
N SER A 152 3.31 12.24 -0.69
CA SER A 152 3.54 11.92 0.72
C SER A 152 4.73 10.99 0.92
N ILE A 153 4.85 9.93 0.11
CA ILE A 153 5.98 8.99 0.16
C ILE A 153 7.27 9.71 -0.18
N TYR A 154 7.27 10.55 -1.22
CA TYR A 154 8.43 11.37 -1.59
C TYR A 154 8.87 12.28 -0.43
N GLY A 155 7.94 12.98 0.23
CA GLY A 155 8.25 13.84 1.37
C GLY A 155 8.81 13.07 2.57
N VAL A 156 8.31 11.87 2.87
CA VAL A 156 8.85 11.01 3.93
C VAL A 156 10.25 10.52 3.57
N PHE A 157 10.46 10.09 2.33
CA PHE A 157 11.75 9.61 1.83
C PHE A 157 12.81 10.72 1.84
N GLN A 158 12.45 11.93 1.43
CA GLN A 158 13.34 13.09 1.46
C GLN A 158 13.77 13.44 2.89
N ARG A 159 12.84 13.47 3.86
CA ARG A 159 13.18 13.67 5.27
C ARG A 159 14.08 12.58 5.83
N PHE A 160 13.91 11.34 5.38
CA PHE A 160 14.76 10.23 5.78
C PHE A 160 16.18 10.37 5.22
N ILE A 161 16.32 10.76 3.96
CA ILE A 161 17.61 11.09 3.35
C ILE A 161 18.27 12.27 4.06
N GLU A 162 17.55 13.36 4.32
CA GLU A 162 18.07 14.52 5.05
C GLU A 162 18.60 14.14 6.44
N LYS A 163 17.91 13.25 7.15
CA LYS A 163 18.40 12.73 8.44
C LYS A 163 19.65 11.86 8.30
N LYS A 164 19.75 11.05 7.25
CA LYS A 164 20.87 10.12 7.02
C LYS A 164 22.11 10.81 6.42
N VAL A 165 21.90 11.90 5.69
CA VAL A 165 22.92 12.69 4.98
C VAL A 165 23.31 13.95 5.74
N ARG A 166 22.67 14.28 6.88
CA ARG A 166 23.06 15.40 7.72
C ARG A 166 24.53 15.26 8.11
N LYS A 167 25.40 15.97 7.36
CA LYS A 167 26.78 16.20 7.74
C LYS A 167 26.74 16.80 9.14
N ARG A 168 27.54 16.23 10.05
CA ARG A 168 27.74 16.83 11.36
C ARG A 168 28.60 18.07 11.15
N TYR A 169 27.95 19.18 10.80
CA TYR A 169 28.56 20.50 10.87
C TYR A 169 28.98 20.74 12.32
N LYS A 170 30.21 21.19 12.52
CA LYS A 170 30.71 21.59 13.83
C LYS A 170 30.13 22.95 14.21
N TYR A 171 29.94 23.81 13.20
CA TYR A 171 29.43 25.16 13.35
C TYR A 171 28.14 25.34 12.53
N ASP A 172 27.21 26.14 13.02
CA ASP A 172 26.08 26.61 12.23
C ASP A 172 26.49 27.72 11.27
N VAL A 173 27.40 28.61 11.69
CA VAL A 173 27.76 29.82 10.92
C VAL A 173 29.27 30.05 10.93
N TYR A 174 29.88 30.20 9.75
CA TYR A 174 31.18 30.85 9.60
C TYR A 174 31.00 32.36 9.39
N MET A 175 31.77 33.18 10.10
CA MET A 175 31.70 34.63 10.01
C MET A 175 32.91 35.19 9.27
N SER A 176 32.69 35.70 8.05
CA SER A 176 33.67 36.39 7.22
C SER A 176 33.48 37.90 7.34
N TYR A 177 34.56 38.61 7.66
CA TYR A 177 34.59 40.06 7.83
C TYR A 177 36.01 40.58 7.64
N ALA A 178 36.12 41.86 7.24
CA ALA A 178 37.37 42.58 7.10
C ALA A 178 37.35 43.86 7.95
N GLY A 179 38.54 44.39 8.22
CA GLY A 179 38.72 45.60 9.05
C GLY A 179 38.43 45.39 10.54
N ASP A 180 38.35 46.49 11.28
CA ASP A 180 38.23 46.51 12.74
C ASP A 180 36.77 46.44 13.22
N ILE A 181 35.96 45.57 12.59
CA ILE A 181 34.52 45.43 12.90
C ILE A 181 34.22 44.38 13.98
N ILE A 182 35.25 43.72 14.52
CA ILE A 182 35.10 42.63 15.50
C ILE A 182 34.32 43.06 16.76
N ILE A 183 34.51 44.30 17.22
CA ILE A 183 33.79 44.85 18.39
C ILE A 183 32.28 44.84 18.12
N TRP A 184 31.87 45.26 16.92
CA TRP A 184 30.47 45.26 16.53
C TRP A 184 29.90 43.84 16.42
N ILE A 185 30.67 42.89 15.87
CA ILE A 185 30.26 41.48 15.80
C ILE A 185 30.03 40.94 17.23
N LYS A 186 30.96 41.22 18.14
CA LYS A 186 30.92 40.78 19.53
C LYS A 186 29.73 41.37 20.30
N ASP A 187 29.43 42.65 20.10
CA ASP A 187 28.40 43.34 20.88
C ASP A 187 27.00 43.22 20.26
N VAL A 188 26.89 42.94 18.96
CA VAL A 188 25.61 42.94 18.23
C VAL A 188 25.23 41.56 17.71
N LEU A 189 26.10 40.88 16.97
CA LEU A 189 25.77 39.60 16.33
C LEU A 189 25.84 38.42 17.29
N ILE A 190 26.95 38.26 18.02
CA ILE A 190 27.17 37.10 18.90
C ILE A 190 26.05 36.93 19.95
N PRO A 191 25.61 37.98 20.68
CA PRO A 191 24.57 37.82 21.71
C PRO A 191 23.25 37.32 21.11
N ARG A 192 22.96 37.70 19.87
CA ARG A 192 21.73 37.32 19.20
C ARG A 192 21.82 35.91 18.59
N LEU A 193 22.91 35.60 17.89
CA LEU A 193 23.07 34.33 17.18
C LEU A 193 23.40 33.17 18.13
N GLU A 194 24.35 33.35 19.05
CA GLU A 194 24.78 32.28 19.95
C GLU A 194 23.90 32.23 21.22
N ALA A 195 23.77 33.33 21.96
CA ALA A 195 23.12 33.29 23.27
C ALA A 195 21.59 33.16 23.18
N GLU A 196 20.95 33.85 22.23
CA GLU A 196 19.50 33.76 22.08
C GLU A 196 19.02 32.66 21.12
N TRP A 197 19.71 32.43 19.99
CA TRP A 197 19.25 31.47 18.97
C TRP A 197 19.93 30.11 19.09
N GLY A 198 20.95 29.99 19.94
CA GLY A 198 21.64 28.73 20.21
C GLY A 198 22.48 28.22 19.04
N LEU A 199 22.90 29.12 18.13
CA LEU A 199 23.76 28.76 17.00
C LEU A 199 25.23 28.67 17.44
N THR A 200 26.00 27.81 16.81
CA THR A 200 27.46 27.79 16.98
C THR A 200 28.17 28.56 15.87
N MET A 201 28.97 29.57 16.20
CA MET A 201 29.73 30.34 15.21
C MET A 201 31.20 29.94 15.19
N CYS A 202 31.84 30.00 14.01
CA CYS A 202 33.30 30.05 13.87
C CYS A 202 33.72 31.47 13.45
N ILE A 203 34.55 32.11 14.28
CA ILE A 203 35.00 33.50 14.12
C ILE A 203 36.53 33.54 14.20
N ARG A 204 37.17 34.10 13.16
CA ARG A 204 38.64 34.17 13.01
C ARG A 204 39.37 34.70 14.25
N ASP A 205 38.96 35.85 14.78
CA ASP A 205 39.66 36.48 15.92
C ASP A 205 39.33 35.85 17.29
N ARG A 206 38.46 34.83 17.36
CA ARG A 206 38.05 34.15 18.61
C ARG A 206 38.49 32.68 18.66
N ASP A 207 38.27 31.95 17.58
CA ASP A 207 38.28 30.49 17.57
C ASP A 207 39.57 29.89 16.98
N PHE A 208 40.42 30.72 16.37
CA PHE A 208 41.63 30.25 15.68
C PHE A 208 42.81 30.19 16.66
N LEU A 209 43.53 29.07 16.62
CA LEU A 209 44.68 28.85 17.50
C LEU A 209 45.95 29.47 16.91
N VAL A 210 46.77 30.04 17.78
CA VAL A 210 48.07 30.59 17.39
C VAL A 210 49.00 29.45 16.97
N GLY A 211 49.57 29.56 15.77
CA GLY A 211 50.53 28.58 15.22
C GLY A 211 49.96 27.66 14.14
N GLU A 212 48.64 27.70 13.90
CA GLU A 212 48.01 27.02 12.77
C GLU A 212 48.06 27.89 11.50
N SER A 213 48.00 27.24 10.33
CA SER A 213 47.89 27.93 9.05
C SER A 213 46.52 28.61 8.98
N LEU A 214 46.52 29.93 8.81
CA LEU A 214 45.30 30.73 8.77
C LEU A 214 44.37 30.22 7.66
N LEU A 215 44.89 30.06 6.44
CA LEU A 215 44.11 29.63 5.28
C LEU A 215 43.51 28.23 5.44
N ASP A 216 44.25 27.30 6.06
CA ASP A 216 43.74 25.93 6.29
C ASP A 216 42.63 25.94 7.34
N THR A 217 42.79 26.76 8.39
CA THR A 217 41.78 26.92 9.46
C THR A 217 40.51 27.57 8.92
N GLU A 218 40.63 28.61 8.08
CA GLU A 218 39.50 29.22 7.37
C GLU A 218 38.80 28.18 6.49
N ALA A 219 39.54 27.41 5.70
CA ALA A 219 38.99 26.38 4.83
C ALA A 219 38.21 25.31 5.61
N GLU A 220 38.77 24.83 6.73
CA GLU A 220 38.13 23.84 7.59
C GLU A 220 36.88 24.41 8.27
N CYS A 221 36.95 25.62 8.81
CA CYS A 221 35.78 26.25 9.42
C CYS A 221 34.65 26.46 8.41
N ILE A 222 34.96 26.86 7.16
CA ILE A 222 33.96 27.01 6.10
C ILE A 222 33.34 25.64 5.76
N GLU A 223 34.15 24.58 5.61
CA GLU A 223 33.66 23.24 5.29
C GLU A 223 32.80 22.64 6.41
N GLN A 224 33.14 22.93 7.67
CA GLN A 224 32.43 22.45 8.86
C GLN A 224 31.28 23.37 9.28
N SER A 225 30.99 24.43 8.52
CA SER A 225 29.89 25.36 8.78
C SER A 225 28.70 25.12 7.87
N ARG A 226 27.50 25.19 8.44
CA ARG A 226 26.26 25.05 7.67
C ARG A 226 25.96 26.27 6.79
N TYR A 227 26.26 27.46 7.31
CA TYR A 227 26.08 28.74 6.63
C TYR A 227 27.36 29.56 6.69
N ILE A 228 27.52 30.49 5.76
CA ILE A 228 28.52 31.54 5.85
C ILE A 228 27.82 32.90 5.84
N ILE A 229 28.26 33.81 6.70
CA ILE A 229 27.85 35.21 6.72
C ILE A 229 29.07 36.05 6.33
N PHE A 230 28.95 36.81 5.25
CA PHE A 230 29.87 37.88 4.89
C PHE A 230 29.34 39.19 5.45
N LEU A 231 30.12 39.90 6.27
CA LEU A 231 29.81 41.25 6.74
C LEU A 231 30.60 42.27 5.92
N ILE A 232 29.92 42.90 4.98
CA ILE A 232 30.50 43.90 4.08
C ILE A 232 30.28 45.30 4.67
N THR A 233 31.37 45.98 4.97
CA THR A 233 31.44 47.37 5.41
C THR A 233 32.19 48.22 4.36
N PRO A 234 32.24 49.56 4.49
CA PRO A 234 33.06 50.38 3.58
C PRO A 234 34.55 49.98 3.57
N GLU A 235 35.09 49.53 4.71
CA GLU A 235 36.48 49.07 4.84
C GLU A 235 36.74 47.78 4.05
N PHE A 236 35.73 46.90 3.97
CA PHE A 236 35.76 45.65 3.20
C PHE A 236 36.05 45.87 1.71
N LYS A 237 35.69 47.03 1.15
CA LYS A 237 35.93 47.36 -0.26
C LYS A 237 37.43 47.56 -0.58
N SER A 238 38.21 47.94 0.42
CA SER A 238 39.63 48.27 0.25
C SER A 238 40.59 47.11 0.54
N SER A 239 40.07 46.02 1.10
CA SER A 239 40.86 44.85 1.49
C SER A 239 40.74 43.73 0.46
N ASN A 240 41.87 43.06 0.14
CA ASN A 240 41.86 41.74 -0.52
C ASN A 240 41.49 40.61 0.45
N ASP A 241 41.18 40.97 1.69
CA ASP A 241 40.70 40.06 2.71
C ASP A 241 39.36 39.47 2.27
N CYS A 242 39.16 38.18 2.54
CA CYS A 242 37.94 37.41 2.23
C CYS A 242 37.72 36.94 0.77
N VAL A 243 38.59 37.28 -0.20
CA VAL A 243 38.47 36.73 -1.58
C VAL A 243 38.58 35.20 -1.58
N PHE A 244 39.51 34.66 -0.79
CA PHE A 244 39.68 33.22 -0.59
C PHE A 244 38.40 32.58 -0.02
N GLU A 245 37.86 33.17 1.05
CA GLU A 245 36.66 32.66 1.72
C GLU A 245 35.45 32.67 0.78
N LEU A 246 35.34 33.69 -0.06
CA LEU A 246 34.32 33.78 -1.10
C LEU A 246 34.44 32.65 -2.11
N ASP A 247 35.63 32.39 -2.65
CA ASP A 247 35.83 31.32 -3.63
C ASP A 247 35.64 29.93 -3.02
N LYS A 248 36.08 29.72 -1.79
CA LYS A 248 35.79 28.50 -1.02
C LYS A 248 34.30 28.34 -0.78
N ALA A 249 33.59 29.39 -0.38
CA ALA A 249 32.14 29.36 -0.19
C ALA A 249 31.38 29.03 -1.48
N LYS A 250 31.80 29.57 -2.63
CA LYS A 250 31.23 29.20 -3.95
C LYS A 250 31.43 27.71 -4.22
N TYR A 251 32.62 27.19 -4.00
CA TYR A 251 32.93 25.77 -4.19
C TYR A 251 32.07 24.89 -3.28
N GLU A 252 32.04 25.17 -1.97
CA GLU A 252 31.25 24.40 -0.99
C GLU A 252 29.74 24.48 -1.27
N LYS A 253 29.26 25.61 -1.81
CA LYS A 253 27.87 25.79 -2.22
C LYS A 253 27.51 24.89 -3.41
N VAL A 254 28.40 24.77 -4.40
CA VAL A 254 28.20 23.92 -5.59
C VAL A 254 28.30 22.44 -5.23
N THR A 255 29.23 22.06 -4.36
CA THR A 255 29.40 20.67 -3.88
C THR A 255 28.38 20.25 -2.83
N LYS A 256 27.45 21.15 -2.45
CA LYS A 256 26.36 20.96 -1.47
C LYS A 256 26.86 20.70 -0.04
N ASN A 257 28.01 21.26 0.29
CA ASN A 257 28.55 21.26 1.64
C ASN A 257 28.14 22.51 2.42
N LEU A 258 27.73 23.57 1.75
CA LEU A 258 27.27 24.82 2.35
C LEU A 258 25.81 25.11 1.98
N ASP A 259 24.92 25.23 2.97
CA ASP A 259 23.48 25.38 2.75
C ASP A 259 23.13 26.77 2.20
N LYS A 260 23.72 27.85 2.74
CA LYS A 260 23.41 29.23 2.35
C LYS A 260 24.64 30.14 2.48
N ILE A 261 24.75 31.08 1.54
CA ILE A 261 25.64 32.23 1.63
C ILE A 261 24.77 33.42 1.99
N ILE A 262 25.09 34.12 3.07
CA ILE A 262 24.37 35.30 3.54
C ILE A 262 25.35 36.48 3.49
N VAL A 263 24.90 37.61 2.97
CA VAL A 263 25.70 38.83 2.88
C VAL A 263 24.98 39.92 3.67
N ILE A 264 25.60 40.38 4.75
CA ILE A 264 25.13 41.50 5.56
C ILE A 264 25.89 42.74 5.10
N THR A 265 25.18 43.76 4.59
CA THR A 265 25.78 45.04 4.23
C THR A 265 25.54 46.05 5.34
N LYS A 266 26.61 46.65 5.89
CA LYS A 266 26.52 47.68 6.92
C LYS A 266 27.17 48.97 6.43
N ASP A 267 26.45 50.08 6.52
CA ASP A 267 26.90 51.41 6.10
C ASP A 267 27.35 51.50 4.62
N ILE A 268 26.88 50.56 3.78
CA ILE A 268 27.18 50.46 2.35
C ILE A 268 25.91 50.10 1.57
N THR A 269 25.77 50.63 0.35
CA THR A 269 24.66 50.29 -0.53
C THR A 269 24.94 49.01 -1.33
N ILE A 270 23.90 48.31 -1.78
CA ILE A 270 24.06 47.07 -2.56
C ILE A 270 24.81 47.33 -3.88
N THR A 271 24.70 48.53 -4.44
CA THR A 271 25.40 48.94 -5.67
C THR A 271 26.91 49.12 -5.48
N ASP A 272 27.38 49.30 -4.24
CA ASP A 272 28.79 49.51 -3.92
C ASP A 272 29.52 48.21 -3.50
N ILE A 273 28.82 47.08 -3.52
CA ILE A 273 29.38 45.76 -3.21
C ILE A 273 30.46 45.38 -4.24
N PRO A 274 31.60 44.78 -3.81
CA PRO A 274 32.64 44.32 -4.74
C PRO A 274 32.10 43.40 -5.84
N LEU A 275 32.67 43.51 -7.06
CA LEU A 275 32.20 42.79 -8.25
C LEU A 275 32.22 41.27 -8.02
N GLU A 276 33.14 40.77 -7.21
CA GLU A 276 33.30 39.36 -6.88
C GLU A 276 32.04 38.78 -6.21
N PHE A 277 31.32 39.60 -5.42
CA PHE A 277 30.06 39.25 -4.79
C PHE A 277 28.86 39.41 -5.73
N SER A 278 28.96 40.27 -6.75
CA SER A 278 27.91 40.37 -7.78
C SER A 278 27.72 39.04 -8.53
N LEU A 279 28.80 38.25 -8.65
CA LEU A 279 28.81 36.94 -9.28
C LEU A 279 28.09 35.87 -8.45
N ILE A 280 27.87 36.11 -7.15
CA ILE A 280 27.17 35.18 -6.24
C ILE A 280 25.73 35.59 -5.99
N CYS A 281 25.26 36.69 -6.57
CA CYS A 281 23.92 37.23 -6.33
C CYS A 281 22.79 36.22 -6.56
N ASN A 282 23.00 35.27 -7.49
CA ASN A 282 22.01 34.26 -7.82
C ASN A 282 21.81 33.19 -6.72
N TYR A 283 22.73 33.07 -5.75
CA TYR A 283 22.68 32.05 -4.70
C TYR A 283 23.03 32.57 -3.30
N ALA A 284 23.21 33.88 -3.14
CA ALA A 284 23.44 34.55 -1.87
C ALA A 284 22.20 35.34 -1.40
N TYR A 285 22.02 35.42 -0.08
CA TYR A 285 20.94 36.18 0.54
C TYR A 285 21.48 37.49 1.10
N PHE A 286 21.05 38.61 0.54
CA PHE A 286 21.45 39.94 1.02
C PHE A 286 20.53 40.42 2.14
N VAL A 287 21.15 40.97 3.19
CA VAL A 287 20.51 41.59 4.34
C VAL A 287 21.18 42.93 4.58
N GLN A 288 20.47 44.02 4.29
CA GLN A 288 20.98 45.34 4.62
C GLN A 288 20.79 45.61 6.10
N TRP A 289 21.88 45.96 6.78
CA TRP A 289 21.83 46.37 8.18
C TRP A 289 21.27 47.79 8.26
N PRO A 290 20.21 48.04 9.05
CA PRO A 290 19.57 49.33 9.09
C PRO A 290 20.38 50.34 9.92
N ASN A 291 20.38 51.59 9.47
CA ASN A 291 20.93 52.72 10.23
C ASN A 291 19.96 53.20 11.32
N ASP A 292 18.66 53.00 11.12
CA ASP A 292 17.60 53.31 12.08
C ASP A 292 17.30 52.11 12.98
N LYS A 293 17.28 52.34 14.30
CA LYS A 293 16.96 51.33 15.30
C LYS A 293 15.54 50.77 15.15
N ARG A 294 14.61 51.52 14.53
CA ARG A 294 13.21 51.10 14.32
C ARG A 294 13.08 49.90 13.38
N ASP A 295 14.01 49.75 12.43
CA ASP A 295 13.98 48.66 11.44
C ASP A 295 14.75 47.42 11.90
N LEU A 296 15.46 47.51 13.02
CA LEU A 296 16.36 46.48 13.54
C LEU A 296 15.64 45.15 13.80
N ASP A 297 14.44 45.18 14.38
CA ASP A 297 13.65 43.97 14.65
C ASP A 297 13.25 43.23 13.37
N THR A 298 12.96 43.98 12.31
CA THR A 298 12.62 43.41 11.00
C THR A 298 13.83 42.72 10.38
N THR A 299 15.00 43.35 10.46
CA THR A 299 16.28 42.77 10.01
C THR A 299 16.64 41.52 10.80
N TRP A 300 16.48 41.53 12.13
CA TRP A 300 16.70 40.35 12.96
C TRP A 300 15.77 39.19 12.61
N ARG A 301 14.48 39.48 12.40
CA ARG A 301 13.51 38.45 11.98
C ARG A 301 13.91 37.84 10.64
N ARG A 302 14.34 38.67 9.68
CA ARG A 302 14.82 38.23 8.37
C ARG A 302 16.06 37.35 8.50
N LEU A 303 17.06 37.79 9.27
CA LEU A 303 18.28 37.02 9.50
C LEU A 303 17.97 35.69 10.18
N ARG A 304 17.10 35.68 11.21
CA ARG A 304 16.65 34.45 11.89
C ARG A 304 16.06 33.46 10.90
N MET A 305 15.12 33.89 10.05
CA MET A 305 14.55 33.01 9.01
C MET A 305 15.60 32.41 8.08
N LEU A 306 16.66 33.16 7.75
CA LEU A 306 17.74 32.65 6.90
C LEU A 306 18.58 31.57 7.60
N VAL A 307 18.90 31.75 8.89
CA VAL A 307 19.78 30.83 9.63
C VAL A 307 19.03 29.71 10.36
N THR A 308 17.71 29.79 10.54
CA THR A 308 16.92 28.75 11.25
C THR A 308 16.03 27.91 10.35
N ASP A 309 15.53 28.45 9.23
CA ASP A 309 14.55 27.76 8.40
C ASP A 309 15.19 27.15 7.13
N GLY A 310 15.09 25.83 6.98
CA GLY A 310 15.56 25.09 5.79
C GLY A 310 14.71 25.34 4.54
N SER A 311 13.67 26.15 4.65
CA SER A 311 12.64 26.31 3.63
C SER A 311 12.08 27.73 3.56
N VAL A 312 12.79 28.65 2.90
CA VAL A 312 12.15 29.84 2.34
C VAL A 312 12.46 29.91 0.86
N ALA A 313 11.42 29.61 0.08
CA ALA A 313 11.36 29.83 -1.35
C ALA A 313 11.59 31.31 -1.67
N ASN A 314 12.27 31.53 -2.80
CA ASN A 314 12.43 32.80 -3.51
C ASN A 314 11.35 33.85 -3.17
N ARG A 315 11.78 34.92 -2.51
CA ARG A 315 11.30 36.25 -2.89
C ARG A 315 12.49 36.99 -3.48
N GLN A 316 12.55 36.92 -4.81
CA GLN A 316 13.27 37.90 -5.61
C GLN A 316 12.82 39.28 -5.14
N VAL A 317 13.74 40.08 -4.63
CA VAL A 317 13.60 41.52 -4.74
C VAL A 317 13.97 41.81 -6.17
N THR A 318 12.97 41.95 -7.01
CA THR A 318 13.13 42.51 -8.35
C THR A 318 13.75 43.89 -8.18
N LEU A 319 14.89 44.10 -8.83
CA LEU A 319 15.48 45.42 -9.02
C LEU A 319 14.50 46.36 -9.73
#